data_AF-D5AAU1-F1
#
_entry.id   AF-D5AAU1-F1
#
_cell.length_a   1.000
_cell.length_b   1.000
_cell.length_c   1.000
_cell.angle_alpha   90.00
_cell.angle_beta   90.00
_cell.angle_gamma   90.00
#
_symmetry.space_group_name_H-M   'P 1'
#
loop_
_entity.id
_entity.type
_entity.pdbx_description
1 polymer ?
#
loop_
_entity_poly.entity_id
_entity_poly.type
_entity_poly.pdbx_seq_one_letter_code
_entity_poly.pdbx_strand_id
1 'polypeptide(L)'
;MVAVQRATSNVAMVQQHFGNTISRLLLPVDGAHAACCEEMSSAMSSAESAALRGLEQCIDTIMAEVDRLLAAEQKATDYRSPDDGNTPDHRPTVACTRVVAYLARILEAANSALEGLNKQAFMTELGNRLHKGLLNHWQRFTFSPSGGLRLKRDITEYTEFVRRFNAPAVDEKFELLGILANVFIVAPESLPTLFEGSPSIRKDALRFIQLRDDYKTAKIASRLSSLMIE
;
A
#
# COMPACT_ATOMS: atom_id res chain seq x y z
N MET A 1 -3.36 17.93 1.10
CA MET A 1 -1.91 17.99 1.40
C MET A 1 -1.40 19.40 1.64
N VAL A 2 -1.54 20.36 0.71
CA VAL A 2 -1.08 21.76 0.94
C VAL A 2 -1.68 22.40 2.21
N ALA A 3 -2.96 22.15 2.49
CA ALA A 3 -3.58 22.62 3.73
C ALA A 3 -2.87 22.08 5.01
N VAL A 4 -2.37 20.84 4.97
CA VAL A 4 -1.62 20.22 6.07
C VAL A 4 -0.27 20.89 6.23
N GLN A 5 0.43 21.17 5.13
CA GLN A 5 1.68 21.94 5.14
C GLN A 5 1.51 23.28 5.86
N ARG A 6 0.46 24.03 5.47
CA ARG A 6 0.15 25.33 6.08
C ARG A 6 -0.23 25.20 7.55
N ALA A 7 -1.00 24.18 7.92
CA ALA A 7 -1.31 23.90 9.31
C ALA A 7 -0.05 23.63 10.14
N THR A 8 0.88 22.81 9.64
CA THR A 8 2.17 22.54 10.30
C THR A 8 2.98 23.81 10.50
N SER A 9 3.12 24.66 9.46
CA SER A 9 3.82 25.94 9.60
C SER A 9 3.15 26.87 10.61
N ASN A 10 1.83 26.96 10.60
CA ASN A 10 1.09 27.82 11.52
C ASN A 10 1.25 27.37 12.98
N VAL A 11 1.17 26.07 13.26
CA VAL A 11 1.41 25.52 14.59
C VAL A 11 2.81 25.87 15.08
N ALA A 12 3.84 25.69 14.24
CA ALA A 12 5.22 26.02 14.59
C ALA A 12 5.39 27.51 14.90
N MET A 13 4.78 28.40 14.10
CA MET A 13 4.83 29.85 14.34
C MET A 13 4.15 30.25 15.66
N VAL A 14 3.01 29.63 15.99
CA VAL A 14 2.31 29.90 17.26
C VAL A 14 3.15 29.44 18.45
N GLN A 15 3.73 28.23 18.41
CA GLN A 15 4.62 27.73 19.46
C GLN A 15 5.82 28.65 19.67
N GLN A 16 6.45 29.08 18.57
CA GLN A 16 7.62 29.95 18.61
C GLN A 16 7.27 31.33 19.18
N HIS A 17 6.14 31.92 18.76
CA HIS A 17 5.70 33.21 19.29
C HIS A 17 5.35 33.13 20.78
N PHE A 18 4.66 32.06 21.20
CA PHE A 18 4.37 31.82 22.60
C PHE A 18 5.64 31.73 23.44
N GLY A 19 6.60 30.90 23.03
CA GLY A 19 7.86 30.71 23.74
C GLY A 19 8.73 31.97 23.80
N ASN A 20 8.82 32.72 22.70
CA ASN A 20 9.73 33.86 22.58
C ASN A 20 9.16 35.15 23.15
N THR A 21 7.85 35.35 23.08
CA THR A 21 7.22 36.64 23.39
C THR A 21 6.25 36.55 24.57
N ILE A 22 5.31 35.61 24.53
CA ILE A 22 4.19 35.60 25.49
C ILE A 22 4.61 34.98 26.83
N SER A 23 5.37 33.89 26.81
CA SER A 23 5.68 33.07 27.98
C SER A 23 6.21 33.88 29.17
N ARG A 24 7.16 34.79 28.92
CA ARG A 24 7.76 35.65 29.97
C ARG A 24 6.80 36.69 30.53
N LEU A 25 5.86 37.18 29.70
CA LEU A 25 4.87 38.18 30.11
C LEU A 25 3.81 37.58 31.05
N LEU A 26 3.62 36.26 31.03
CA LEU A 26 2.65 35.57 31.87
C LEU A 26 3.19 35.19 33.25
N LEU A 27 4.51 35.20 33.46
CA LEU A 27 5.13 34.82 34.75
C LEU A 27 4.64 35.61 35.97
N PRO A 28 4.36 36.93 35.87
CA PRO A 28 3.85 37.70 37.01
C PRO A 28 2.38 37.43 37.36
N VAL A 29 1.63 36.71 36.50
CA VAL A 29 0.21 36.45 36.68
C VAL A 29 0.03 35.00 37.10
N ASP A 30 -0.43 34.79 38.35
CA ASP A 30 -0.55 33.46 38.93
C ASP A 30 -1.45 32.54 38.09
N GLY A 31 -0.99 31.32 37.82
CA GLY A 31 -1.66 30.32 36.98
C GLY A 31 -1.77 30.63 35.47
N ALA A 32 -1.52 31.87 35.01
CA ALA A 32 -1.77 32.25 33.61
C ALA A 32 -0.88 31.52 32.60
N HIS A 33 0.40 31.30 32.94
CA HIS A 33 1.32 30.55 32.09
C HIS A 33 0.82 29.11 31.85
N ALA A 34 0.43 28.42 32.92
CA ALA A 34 -0.07 27.05 32.85
C ALA A 34 -1.36 26.95 32.02
N ALA A 35 -2.33 27.83 32.28
CA ALA A 35 -3.58 27.89 31.53
C ALA A 35 -3.36 28.14 30.03
N CYS A 36 -2.48 29.08 29.66
CA CYS A 36 -2.16 29.31 28.26
C CYS A 36 -1.44 28.11 27.60
N CYS A 37 -0.55 27.42 28.31
CA CYS A 37 0.09 26.21 27.81
C CYS A 37 -0.92 25.08 27.54
N GLU A 38 -1.90 24.90 28.44
CA GLU A 38 -2.98 23.93 28.27
C GLU A 38 -3.85 24.25 27.06
N GLU A 39 -4.33 25.50 26.94
CA GLU A 39 -5.13 25.94 25.80
C GLU A 39 -4.37 25.82 24.46
N MET A 40 -3.09 26.19 24.45
CA MET A 40 -2.23 26.04 23.27
C MET A 40 -2.10 24.57 22.88
N SER A 41 -1.88 23.67 23.84
CA SER A 41 -1.76 22.22 23.60
C SER A 41 -3.08 21.64 23.07
N SER A 42 -4.22 22.07 23.62
CA SER A 42 -5.56 21.68 23.15
C SER A 42 -5.81 22.13 21.71
N ALA A 43 -5.50 23.38 21.38
CA ALA A 43 -5.64 23.91 20.03
C ALA A 43 -4.75 23.17 19.02
N MET A 44 -3.52 22.81 19.42
CA MET A 44 -2.59 22.06 18.57
C MET A 44 -3.09 20.65 18.30
N SER A 45 -3.54 19.94 19.34
CA SER A 45 -4.13 18.60 19.21
C SER A 45 -5.35 18.60 18.26
N SER A 46 -6.19 19.64 18.34
CA SER A 46 -7.32 19.82 17.44
C SER A 46 -6.88 20.02 15.98
N ALA A 47 -5.86 20.86 15.75
CA ALA A 47 -5.30 21.10 14.42
C ALA A 47 -4.64 19.84 13.82
N GLU A 48 -3.87 19.10 14.62
CA GLU A 48 -3.27 17.81 14.23
C GLU A 48 -4.33 16.77 13.88
N SER A 49 -5.38 16.66 14.70
CA SER A 49 -6.50 15.74 14.44
C SER A 49 -7.22 16.08 13.13
N ALA A 50 -7.41 17.37 12.82
CA ALA A 50 -8.00 17.81 11.56
C ALA A 50 -7.08 17.52 10.37
N ALA A 51 -5.78 17.75 10.51
CA ALA A 51 -4.79 17.45 9.49
C ALA A 51 -4.74 15.95 9.18
N LEU A 52 -4.73 15.09 10.22
CA LEU A 52 -4.75 13.64 10.09
C LEU A 52 -5.97 13.16 9.30
N ARG A 53 -7.19 13.58 9.70
CA ARG A 53 -8.42 13.23 8.96
C ARG A 53 -8.36 13.66 7.49
N GLY A 54 -7.78 14.83 7.22
CA GLY A 54 -7.60 15.31 5.86
C GLY A 54 -6.64 14.45 5.03
N LEU A 55 -5.56 13.94 5.65
CA LEU A 55 -4.62 13.02 5.00
C LEU A 55 -5.25 11.63 4.76
N GLU A 56 -5.98 11.10 5.74
CA GLU A 56 -6.71 9.84 5.61
C GLU A 56 -7.72 9.91 4.45
N GLN A 57 -8.51 10.98 4.37
CA GLN A 57 -9.43 11.21 3.26
C GLN A 57 -8.72 11.31 1.91
N CYS A 58 -7.50 11.89 1.87
CA CYS A 58 -6.69 11.89 0.64
C CYS A 58 -6.34 10.46 0.23
N ILE A 59 -5.87 9.62 1.17
CA ILE A 59 -5.52 8.22 0.89
C ILE A 59 -6.75 7.44 0.43
N ASP A 60 -7.89 7.60 1.09
CA ASP A 60 -9.13 6.92 0.70
C ASP A 60 -9.57 7.32 -0.72
N THR A 61 -9.44 8.60 -1.08
CA THR A 61 -9.73 9.10 -2.44
C THR A 61 -8.76 8.53 -3.47
N ILE A 62 -7.47 8.46 -3.14
CA ILE A 62 -6.44 7.87 -4.01
C ILE A 62 -6.74 6.39 -4.25
N MET A 63 -7.06 5.65 -3.19
CA MET A 63 -7.36 4.23 -3.28
C MET A 63 -8.66 3.94 -4.03
N ALA A 64 -9.69 4.78 -3.89
CA ALA A 64 -10.91 4.67 -4.68
C ALA A 64 -10.63 4.82 -6.19
N GLU A 65 -9.73 5.72 -6.58
CA GLU A 65 -9.32 5.87 -7.98
C GLU A 65 -8.45 4.68 -8.46
N VAL A 66 -7.56 4.16 -7.62
CA VAL A 66 -6.82 2.91 -7.92
C VAL A 66 -7.79 1.76 -8.18
N ASP A 67 -8.77 1.55 -7.29
CA ASP A 67 -9.78 0.50 -7.44
C ASP A 67 -10.60 0.68 -8.72
N ARG A 68 -10.96 1.94 -9.06
CA ARG A 68 -11.69 2.26 -10.29
C ARG A 68 -10.84 1.94 -11.53
N LEU A 69 -9.56 2.30 -11.54
CA LEU A 69 -8.64 2.02 -12.66
C LEU A 69 -8.44 0.51 -12.83
N LEU A 70 -8.19 -0.20 -11.74
CA LEU A 70 -8.05 -1.67 -11.74
C LEU A 70 -9.33 -2.34 -12.28
N ALA A 71 -10.51 -1.92 -11.81
CA ALA A 71 -11.79 -2.49 -12.26
C ALA A 71 -12.10 -2.19 -13.73
N ALA A 72 -11.69 -1.02 -14.24
CA ALA A 72 -11.98 -0.61 -15.61
C ALA A 72 -11.02 -1.24 -16.63
N GLU A 73 -9.74 -1.41 -16.27
CA GLU A 73 -8.67 -1.73 -17.22
C GLU A 73 -8.21 -3.19 -17.13
N GLN A 74 -8.39 -3.87 -15.99
CA GLN A 74 -7.90 -5.24 -15.80
C GLN A 74 -8.92 -6.27 -16.28
N LYS A 75 -8.54 -7.10 -17.27
CA LYS A 75 -9.42 -8.11 -17.87
C LYS A 75 -9.04 -9.50 -17.38
N ALA A 76 -10.03 -10.41 -17.33
CA ALA A 76 -9.77 -11.81 -17.00
C ALA A 76 -8.76 -12.47 -17.96
N THR A 77 -8.79 -12.07 -19.23
CA THR A 77 -7.84 -12.54 -20.27
C THR A 77 -6.41 -12.09 -20.04
N ASP A 78 -6.15 -11.13 -19.14
CA ASP A 78 -4.78 -10.77 -18.77
C ASP A 78 -4.09 -11.87 -17.96
N TYR A 79 -4.86 -12.63 -17.17
CA TYR A 79 -4.35 -13.66 -16.28
C TYR A 79 -4.77 -15.09 -16.67
N ARG A 80 -5.68 -15.22 -17.64
CA ARG A 80 -6.08 -16.50 -18.22
C ARG A 80 -6.39 -16.31 -19.70
N SER A 81 -5.36 -16.42 -20.53
CA SER A 81 -5.52 -16.31 -21.98
C SER A 81 -6.04 -17.62 -22.57
N PRO A 82 -6.95 -17.60 -23.57
CA PRO A 82 -7.30 -18.79 -24.34
C PRO A 82 -6.10 -19.42 -25.05
N ASP A 83 -5.11 -18.60 -25.41
CA ASP A 83 -3.92 -18.98 -26.18
C ASP A 83 -2.70 -19.25 -25.28
N ASP A 84 -2.89 -19.84 -24.09
CA ASP A 84 -1.84 -20.12 -23.10
C ASP A 84 -0.63 -20.92 -23.62
N GLY A 85 -0.74 -21.52 -24.82
CA GLY A 85 0.35 -22.21 -25.52
C GLY A 85 1.26 -21.33 -26.38
N ASN A 86 0.93 -20.05 -26.57
CA ASN A 86 1.75 -19.09 -27.32
C ASN A 86 2.79 -18.40 -26.41
N THR A 87 3.68 -17.62 -27.02
CA THR A 87 4.71 -16.86 -26.30
C THR A 87 4.06 -15.93 -25.27
N PRO A 88 4.41 -16.05 -23.97
CA PRO A 88 3.81 -15.21 -22.93
C PRO A 88 4.06 -13.72 -23.17
N ASP A 89 3.05 -12.87 -22.96
CA ASP A 89 3.25 -11.42 -22.97
C ASP A 89 4.00 -11.00 -21.70
N HIS A 90 5.26 -10.61 -21.85
CA HIS A 90 6.13 -10.21 -20.75
C HIS A 90 5.95 -8.74 -20.32
N ARG A 91 5.02 -8.01 -20.94
CA ARG A 91 4.73 -6.62 -20.58
C ARG A 91 3.77 -6.57 -19.39
N PRO A 92 3.87 -5.52 -18.55
CA PRO A 92 2.86 -5.29 -17.54
C PRO A 92 1.49 -5.06 -18.17
N THR A 93 0.45 -5.35 -17.41
CA THR A 93 -0.92 -5.12 -17.83
C THR A 93 -1.21 -3.63 -18.00
N VAL A 94 -2.21 -3.31 -18.81
CA VAL A 94 -2.64 -1.91 -19.01
C VAL A 94 -3.08 -1.30 -17.68
N ALA A 95 -3.80 -2.07 -16.86
CA ALA A 95 -4.21 -1.65 -15.52
C ALA A 95 -3.00 -1.29 -14.64
N CYS A 96 -1.97 -2.13 -14.59
CA CYS A 96 -0.74 -1.84 -13.86
C CYS A 96 -0.10 -0.53 -14.30
N THR A 97 0.10 -0.36 -15.61
CA THR A 97 0.72 0.86 -16.17
C THR A 97 -0.10 2.11 -15.82
N ARG A 98 -1.44 2.01 -15.88
CA ARG A 98 -2.37 3.11 -15.57
C ARG A 98 -2.34 3.49 -14.09
N VAL A 99 -2.32 2.50 -13.19
CA VAL A 99 -2.21 2.71 -11.75
C VAL A 99 -0.86 3.36 -11.40
N VAL A 100 0.24 2.84 -11.92
CA VAL A 100 1.59 3.41 -11.68
C VAL A 100 1.66 4.86 -12.18
N ALA A 101 1.15 5.15 -13.38
CA ALA A 101 1.12 6.51 -13.91
C ALA A 101 0.27 7.46 -13.05
N TYR A 102 -0.87 6.99 -12.54
CA TYR A 102 -1.69 7.76 -11.62
C TYR A 102 -0.95 8.05 -10.31
N LEU A 103 -0.41 7.02 -9.67
CA LEU A 103 0.30 7.13 -8.39
C LEU A 103 1.57 7.98 -8.52
N ALA A 104 2.25 8.00 -9.67
CA ALA A 104 3.40 8.88 -9.90
C ALA A 104 3.05 10.36 -9.74
N ARG A 105 1.87 10.79 -10.20
CA ARG A 105 1.38 12.18 -10.02
C ARG A 105 1.06 12.46 -8.55
N ILE A 106 0.51 11.48 -7.84
CA ILE A 106 0.23 11.58 -6.41
C ILE A 106 1.53 11.71 -5.60
N LEU A 107 2.55 10.93 -5.96
CA LEU A 107 3.88 10.98 -5.35
C LEU A 107 4.51 12.36 -5.54
N GLU A 108 4.42 12.95 -6.73
CA GLU A 108 4.89 14.31 -6.99
C GLU A 108 4.17 15.35 -6.12
N ALA A 109 2.83 15.29 -6.08
CA ALA A 109 2.03 16.18 -5.24
C ALA A 109 2.38 16.06 -3.76
N ALA A 110 2.52 14.83 -3.25
CA ALA A 110 2.90 14.59 -1.86
C ALA A 110 4.34 15.03 -1.56
N ASN A 111 5.28 14.84 -2.49
CA ASN A 111 6.66 15.34 -2.37
C ASN A 111 6.73 16.88 -2.30
N SER A 112 5.82 17.57 -2.98
CA SER A 112 5.76 19.03 -2.99
C SER A 112 5.09 19.63 -1.75
N ALA A 113 4.23 18.88 -1.08
CA ALA A 113 3.34 19.40 -0.04
C ALA A 113 3.59 18.81 1.36
N LEU A 114 4.23 17.65 1.48
CA LEU A 114 4.51 17.00 2.75
C LEU A 114 6.02 16.88 2.96
N GLU A 115 6.45 17.02 4.21
CA GLU A 115 7.85 16.92 4.61
C GLU A 115 8.02 16.10 5.89
N GLY A 116 9.26 15.69 6.18
CA GLY A 116 9.63 14.98 7.40
C GLY A 116 8.75 13.76 7.70
N LEU A 117 8.36 13.63 8.96
CA LEU A 117 7.58 12.50 9.46
C LEU A 117 6.17 12.42 8.86
N ASN A 118 5.55 13.56 8.54
CA ASN A 118 4.22 13.59 7.92
C ASN A 118 4.26 12.95 6.53
N LYS A 119 5.29 13.26 5.74
CA LYS A 119 5.51 12.61 4.44
C LYS A 119 5.75 11.12 4.60
N GLN A 120 6.62 10.74 5.53
CA GLN A 120 6.96 9.33 5.75
C GLN A 120 5.75 8.50 6.17
N ALA A 121 4.95 9.01 7.12
CA ALA A 121 3.73 8.35 7.59
C ALA A 121 2.70 8.22 6.47
N PHE A 122 2.49 9.28 5.68
CA PHE A 122 1.58 9.27 4.54
C PHE A 122 1.97 8.22 3.48
N MET A 123 3.25 8.18 3.10
CA MET A 123 3.75 7.23 2.11
C MET A 123 3.69 5.79 2.61
N THR A 124 3.99 5.56 3.89
CA THR A 124 3.90 4.24 4.51
C THR A 124 2.45 3.73 4.52
N GLU A 125 1.50 4.57 4.92
CA GLU A 125 0.08 4.18 4.93
C GLU A 125 -0.47 3.98 3.52
N LEU A 126 -0.14 4.86 2.57
CA LEU A 126 -0.54 4.68 1.16
C LEU A 126 0.00 3.37 0.58
N GLY A 127 1.27 3.05 0.84
CA GLY A 127 1.87 1.78 0.41
C GLY A 127 1.19 0.56 1.02
N ASN A 128 0.86 0.61 2.31
CA ASN A 128 0.12 -0.46 3.00
C ASN A 128 -1.28 -0.67 2.42
N ARG A 129 -2.01 0.42 2.13
CA ARG A 129 -3.34 0.39 1.52
C ARG A 129 -3.29 -0.13 0.09
N LEU A 130 -2.29 0.29 -0.69
CA LEU A 130 -2.07 -0.20 -2.05
C LEU A 130 -1.81 -1.71 -2.05
N HIS A 131 -0.90 -2.20 -1.22
CA HIS A 131 -0.62 -3.64 -1.07
C HIS A 131 -1.90 -4.44 -0.78
N LYS A 132 -2.69 -3.99 0.20
CA LYS A 132 -3.97 -4.66 0.55
C LYS A 132 -4.98 -4.58 -0.60
N GLY A 133 -5.09 -3.44 -1.28
CA GLY A 133 -5.98 -3.23 -2.42
C GLY A 133 -5.66 -4.18 -3.58
N LEU A 134 -4.38 -4.30 -3.94
CA LEU A 134 -3.91 -5.21 -4.98
C LEU A 134 -4.20 -6.68 -4.65
N LEU A 135 -3.90 -7.13 -3.43
CA LEU A 135 -4.24 -8.49 -2.99
C LEU A 135 -5.74 -8.78 -3.10
N ASN A 136 -6.59 -7.83 -2.71
CA ASN A 136 -8.05 -7.96 -2.82
C ASN A 136 -8.52 -7.95 -4.28
N HIS A 137 -7.87 -7.17 -5.14
CA HIS A 137 -8.20 -7.11 -6.56
C HIS A 137 -7.87 -8.44 -7.26
N TRP A 138 -6.67 -8.98 -7.06
CA TRP A 138 -6.23 -10.22 -7.72
C TRP A 138 -7.04 -11.45 -7.31
N GLN A 139 -7.62 -11.45 -6.11
CA GLN A 139 -8.53 -12.54 -5.66
C GLN A 139 -9.79 -12.71 -6.53
N ARG A 140 -10.09 -11.78 -7.43
CA ARG A 140 -11.24 -11.84 -8.35
C ARG A 140 -10.93 -12.61 -9.63
N PHE A 141 -9.69 -13.03 -9.83
CA PHE A 141 -9.21 -13.65 -11.07
C PHE A 141 -8.87 -15.12 -10.86
N THR A 142 -8.81 -15.83 -11.98
CA THR A 142 -8.22 -17.17 -12.07
C THR A 142 -6.95 -17.05 -12.92
N PHE A 143 -5.90 -17.75 -12.54
CA PHE A 143 -4.59 -17.61 -13.13
C PHE A 143 -4.16 -18.91 -13.79
N SER A 144 -3.71 -18.81 -15.04
CA SER A 144 -2.88 -19.83 -15.67
C SER A 144 -1.40 -19.60 -15.34
N PRO A 145 -0.49 -20.55 -15.67
CA PRO A 145 0.94 -20.32 -15.51
C PRO A 145 1.48 -19.08 -16.24
N SER A 146 0.99 -18.82 -17.46
CA SER A 146 1.39 -17.62 -18.22
C SER A 146 0.83 -16.35 -17.57
N GLY A 147 -0.40 -16.39 -17.08
CA GLY A 147 -1.01 -15.31 -16.31
C GLY A 147 -0.27 -15.03 -15.00
N GLY A 148 0.25 -16.06 -14.35
CA GLY A 148 1.13 -15.96 -13.19
C GLY A 148 2.42 -15.20 -13.49
N LEU A 149 3.05 -15.47 -14.64
CA LEU A 149 4.22 -14.71 -15.10
C LEU A 149 3.87 -13.24 -15.39
N ARG A 150 2.69 -12.99 -15.96
CA ARG A 150 2.22 -11.63 -16.23
C ARG A 150 1.91 -10.85 -14.96
N LEU A 151 1.27 -11.49 -13.98
CA LEU A 151 1.11 -10.93 -12.63
C LEU A 151 2.47 -10.63 -11.97
N LYS A 152 3.45 -11.53 -12.11
CA LYS A 152 4.80 -11.30 -11.58
C LYS A 152 5.46 -10.06 -12.20
N ARG A 153 5.20 -9.78 -13.48
CA ARG A 153 5.62 -8.52 -14.11
C ARG A 153 4.92 -7.31 -13.49
N ASP A 154 3.60 -7.36 -13.32
CA ASP A 154 2.85 -6.27 -12.66
C ASP A 154 3.39 -5.99 -11.25
N ILE A 155 3.64 -7.04 -10.47
CA ILE A 155 4.23 -6.93 -9.13
C ILE A 155 5.61 -6.28 -9.19
N THR A 156 6.46 -6.64 -10.15
CA THR A 156 7.78 -6.02 -10.31
C THR A 156 7.68 -4.52 -10.55
N GLU A 157 6.77 -4.09 -11.44
CA GLU A 157 6.52 -2.66 -11.69
C GLU A 157 6.02 -1.94 -10.44
N TYR A 158 5.07 -2.54 -9.70
CA TYR A 158 4.59 -1.96 -8.46
C TYR A 158 5.68 -1.86 -7.41
N THR A 159 6.50 -2.91 -7.24
CA THR A 159 7.63 -2.93 -6.31
C THR A 159 8.65 -1.84 -6.65
N GLU A 160 9.04 -1.71 -7.92
CA GLU A 160 9.94 -0.65 -8.38
C GLU A 160 9.37 0.76 -8.16
N PHE A 161 8.06 0.92 -8.30
CA PHE A 161 7.39 2.18 -8.03
C PHE A 161 7.38 2.51 -6.53
N VAL A 162 6.93 1.58 -5.67
CA VAL A 162 6.78 1.86 -4.23
C VAL A 162 8.11 2.06 -3.51
N ARG A 163 9.25 1.57 -4.03
CA ARG A 163 10.58 1.90 -3.49
C ARG A 163 10.84 3.40 -3.40
N ARG A 164 10.19 4.20 -4.26
CA ARG A 164 10.29 5.67 -4.25
C ARG A 164 9.59 6.31 -3.04
N PHE A 165 8.79 5.55 -2.31
CA PHE A 165 8.14 5.98 -1.07
C PHE A 165 9.13 6.06 0.10
N ASN A 166 10.31 5.43 -0.04
CA ASN A 166 11.32 5.31 1.00
C ASN A 166 10.75 4.72 2.31
N ALA A 167 9.92 3.70 2.21
CA ALA A 167 9.24 3.06 3.32
C ALA A 167 9.62 1.57 3.41
N PRO A 168 10.67 1.21 4.17
CA PRO A 168 11.23 -0.16 4.16
C PRO A 168 10.21 -1.27 4.46
N ALA A 169 9.27 -1.00 5.38
CA ALA A 169 8.20 -1.95 5.72
C ALA A 169 7.18 -2.17 4.59
N VAL A 170 7.04 -1.21 3.66
CA VAL A 170 6.25 -1.38 2.43
C VAL A 170 7.05 -2.16 1.40
N ASP A 171 8.32 -1.83 1.22
CA ASP A 171 9.21 -2.51 0.29
C ASP A 171 9.23 -4.02 0.56
N GLU A 172 9.43 -4.42 1.82
CA GLU A 172 9.42 -5.82 2.24
C GLU A 172 8.11 -6.53 1.87
N LYS A 173 6.95 -5.88 2.05
CA LYS A 173 5.65 -6.47 1.69
C LYS A 173 5.54 -6.70 0.18
N PHE A 174 6.03 -5.76 -0.63
CA PHE A 174 5.99 -5.89 -2.09
C PHE A 174 6.99 -6.93 -2.62
N GLU A 175 8.15 -7.11 -1.98
CA GLU A 175 9.06 -8.23 -2.29
C GLU A 175 8.39 -9.58 -2.03
N LEU A 176 7.67 -9.70 -0.90
CA LEU A 176 6.94 -10.92 -0.55
C LEU A 176 5.81 -11.25 -1.55
N LEU A 177 5.21 -10.25 -2.21
CA LEU A 177 4.27 -10.49 -3.32
C LEU A 177 4.95 -11.21 -4.50
N GLY A 178 6.23 -10.96 -4.76
CA GLY A 178 7.00 -11.66 -5.80
C GLY A 178 7.10 -13.16 -5.53
N ILE A 179 7.22 -13.55 -4.27
CA ILE A 179 7.18 -14.96 -3.84
C ILE A 179 5.74 -15.51 -4.00
N LEU A 180 4.73 -14.75 -3.58
CA LEU A 180 3.32 -15.12 -3.74
C LEU A 180 2.96 -15.39 -5.21
N ALA A 181 3.46 -14.62 -6.16
CA ALA A 181 3.20 -14.82 -7.60
C ALA A 181 3.66 -16.21 -8.09
N ASN A 182 4.70 -16.79 -7.47
CA ASN A 182 5.18 -18.12 -7.84
C ASN A 182 4.13 -19.21 -7.57
N VAL A 183 3.11 -18.96 -6.72
CA VAL A 183 1.94 -19.84 -6.56
C VAL A 183 1.34 -20.25 -7.90
N PHE A 184 1.30 -19.34 -8.87
CA PHE A 184 0.66 -19.58 -10.16
C PHE A 184 1.59 -20.21 -11.19
N ILE A 185 2.90 -20.16 -10.95
CA ILE A 185 3.93 -20.50 -11.95
C ILE A 185 4.47 -21.91 -11.72
N VAL A 186 4.67 -22.31 -10.46
CA VAL A 186 5.31 -23.60 -10.13
C VAL A 186 4.37 -24.78 -10.38
N ALA A 187 4.96 -25.96 -10.56
CA ALA A 187 4.20 -27.21 -10.61
C ALA A 187 3.48 -27.48 -9.27
N PRO A 188 2.31 -28.14 -9.27
CA PRO A 188 1.56 -28.45 -8.04
C PRO A 188 2.40 -29.14 -6.95
N GLU A 189 3.37 -29.96 -7.34
CA GLU A 189 4.30 -30.69 -6.47
C GLU A 189 5.25 -29.77 -5.69
N SER A 190 5.53 -28.56 -6.20
CA SER A 190 6.44 -27.59 -5.59
C SER A 190 5.73 -26.61 -4.64
N LEU A 191 4.40 -26.61 -4.59
CA LEU A 191 3.64 -25.70 -3.73
C LEU A 191 3.92 -25.87 -2.22
N PRO A 192 4.12 -27.08 -1.67
CA PRO A 192 4.42 -27.26 -0.25
C PRO A 192 5.66 -26.53 0.24
N THR A 193 6.75 -26.60 -0.52
CA THR A 193 8.05 -26.07 -0.11
C THR A 193 8.20 -24.57 -0.39
N LEU A 194 7.30 -23.99 -1.19
CA LEU A 194 7.40 -22.61 -1.66
C LEU A 194 7.41 -21.57 -0.53
N PHE A 195 6.82 -21.88 0.63
CA PHE A 195 6.64 -20.95 1.75
C PHE A 195 7.45 -21.29 3.00
N GLU A 196 8.35 -22.28 2.95
CA GLU A 196 9.16 -22.68 4.11
C GLU A 196 10.03 -21.52 4.63
N GLY A 197 10.56 -20.68 3.73
CA GLY A 197 11.35 -19.49 4.09
C GLY A 197 10.55 -18.21 4.31
N SER A 198 9.21 -18.24 4.22
CA SER A 198 8.37 -17.04 4.33
C SER A 198 7.01 -17.35 4.97
N PRO A 199 6.99 -17.71 6.26
CA PRO A 199 5.76 -18.12 6.94
C PRO A 199 4.71 -17.01 7.01
N SER A 200 5.11 -15.74 6.97
CA SER A 200 4.22 -14.57 7.03
C SER A 200 3.20 -14.51 5.89
N ILE A 201 3.53 -15.03 4.70
CA ILE A 201 2.63 -15.03 3.54
C ILE A 201 1.81 -16.32 3.38
N ARG A 202 2.02 -17.34 4.24
CA ARG A 202 1.37 -18.65 4.11
C ARG A 202 -0.15 -18.54 4.02
N LYS A 203 -0.77 -17.68 4.84
CA LYS A 203 -2.22 -17.48 4.86
C LYS A 203 -2.76 -16.92 3.54
N ASP A 204 -2.08 -15.93 2.97
CA ASP A 204 -2.49 -15.35 1.68
C ASP A 204 -2.17 -16.31 0.54
N ALA A 205 -1.05 -17.03 0.60
CA ALA A 205 -0.71 -18.09 -0.35
C ALA A 205 -1.79 -19.17 -0.44
N LEU A 206 -2.31 -19.67 0.69
CA LEU A 206 -3.39 -20.66 0.69
C LEU A 206 -4.67 -20.16 0.01
N ARG A 207 -4.96 -18.85 0.08
CA ARG A 207 -6.08 -18.24 -0.66
C ARG A 207 -5.75 -18.15 -2.15
N PHE A 208 -4.54 -17.75 -2.49
CA PHE A 208 -4.11 -17.58 -3.88
C PHE A 208 -3.97 -18.91 -4.62
N ILE A 209 -3.58 -20.00 -3.95
CA ILE A 209 -3.49 -21.33 -4.58
C ILE A 209 -4.86 -21.77 -5.13
N GLN A 210 -5.95 -21.42 -4.45
CA GLN A 210 -7.31 -21.73 -4.91
C GLN A 210 -7.69 -21.02 -6.22
N LEU A 211 -6.94 -19.98 -6.61
CA LEU A 211 -7.16 -19.20 -7.82
C LEU A 211 -6.41 -19.75 -9.04
N ARG A 212 -5.65 -20.84 -8.90
CA ARG A 212 -5.02 -21.51 -10.05
C ARG A 212 -6.09 -22.15 -10.93
N ASP A 213 -5.92 -22.08 -12.24
CA ASP A 213 -6.83 -22.70 -13.20
C ASP A 213 -6.83 -24.25 -13.12
N ASP A 214 -5.70 -24.83 -12.73
CA ASP A 214 -5.49 -26.27 -12.53
C ASP A 214 -5.86 -26.76 -11.11
N TYR A 215 -6.36 -25.89 -10.22
CA TYR A 215 -6.59 -26.23 -8.81
C TYR A 215 -7.42 -27.50 -8.62
N LYS A 216 -8.49 -27.64 -9.39
CA LYS A 216 -9.40 -28.80 -9.35
C LYS A 216 -8.81 -30.01 -10.09
N THR A 217 -8.25 -29.81 -11.28
CA THR A 217 -7.76 -30.90 -12.14
C THR A 217 -6.51 -31.57 -11.57
N ALA A 218 -5.61 -30.80 -10.96
CA ALA A 218 -4.41 -31.29 -10.28
C ALA A 218 -4.66 -31.82 -8.85
N LYS A 219 -5.91 -31.77 -8.38
CA LYS A 219 -6.33 -32.17 -7.02
C LYS A 219 -5.46 -31.51 -5.94
N ILE A 220 -5.22 -30.21 -6.06
CA ILE A 220 -4.25 -29.50 -5.21
C ILE A 220 -4.66 -29.53 -3.73
N ALA A 221 -5.97 -29.44 -3.43
CA ALA A 221 -6.49 -29.52 -2.07
C ALA A 221 -6.01 -30.77 -1.30
N SER A 222 -5.95 -31.95 -1.94
CA SER A 222 -5.48 -33.17 -1.27
C SER A 222 -3.98 -33.14 -0.99
N ARG A 223 -3.19 -32.40 -1.80
CA ARG A 223 -1.74 -32.26 -1.64
C ARG A 223 -1.36 -31.23 -0.57
N LEU A 224 -2.24 -30.24 -0.37
CA LEU A 224 -2.08 -29.21 0.67
C LEU A 224 -2.60 -29.65 2.04
N SER A 225 -3.19 -30.84 2.16
CA SER A 225 -3.66 -31.37 3.44
C SER A 225 -2.57 -31.37 4.52
N SER A 226 -1.29 -31.49 4.16
CA SER A 226 -0.15 -31.34 5.06
C SER A 226 0.19 -29.89 5.44
N LEU A 227 -0.21 -28.88 4.66
CA LEU A 227 0.00 -27.44 4.94
C LEU A 227 -1.17 -26.76 5.66
N MET A 228 -2.34 -27.39 5.65
CA MET A 228 -3.55 -26.88 6.32
C MET A 228 -3.66 -27.37 7.78
N ILE A 229 -2.76 -28.25 8.21
CA ILE A 229 -2.64 -28.72 9.60
C ILE A 229 -1.53 -27.91 10.26
N GLU A 230 -1.81 -26.65 10.61
CA GLU A 230 -1.08 -25.83 11.58
C GLU A 230 -1.88 -24.56 11.91
#